data_AF-A0A317ZJZ1-F1
#
_entry.id   AF-A0A317ZJZ1-F1
#
_cell.length_a   1.000
_cell.length_b   1.000
_cell.length_c   1.000
_cell.angle_alpha   90.00
_cell.angle_beta   90.00
_cell.angle_gamma   90.00
#
_symmetry.space_group_name_H-M   'P 1'
#
loop_
_entity.id
_entity.type
_entity.pdbx_description
1 polymer ?
#
loop_
_entity_poly.entity_id
_entity_poly.type
_entity_poly.pdbx_seq_one_letter_code
_entity_poly.pdbx_strand_id
1 'polypeptide(L)'
;MQTANELFEFPGSLPFASVFKPDLGPWEWVPLIKQALASLDGSEFQYSQEIPPGCSIEGQVYLHPSVKLPPFCSITGPVYIGEGCEIRPGAFIRGNVIAGKNCVLGNSCEFKNCLLLDGVQVPHFSYVGDSILGNKAHLGAGVICSNLRLDQADVPVQLADGSRISSGLRKLGALVGDHAEVGCNAVLNPGSIIGKRSVVMPNTSFRETLKANTIAYTKSPIQTLPRTD
;
A
#
# COMPACT_ATOMS: atom_id res chain seq x y z
N MET A 1 13.14 -11.22 -15.92
CA MET A 1 13.03 -10.03 -15.05
C MET A 1 11.57 -9.94 -14.64
N GLN A 2 11.25 -9.84 -13.35
CA GLN A 2 9.86 -9.71 -12.90
C GLN A 2 9.37 -8.29 -13.20
N THR A 3 8.29 -8.18 -13.96
CA THR A 3 7.76 -6.89 -14.44
C THR A 3 6.49 -6.49 -13.70
N ALA A 4 6.17 -5.20 -13.69
CA ALA A 4 5.04 -4.65 -12.96
C ALA A 4 3.70 -5.23 -13.44
N ASN A 5 3.54 -5.49 -14.75
CA ASN A 5 2.33 -6.11 -15.32
C ASN A 5 2.06 -7.54 -14.81
N GLU A 6 3.08 -8.26 -14.33
CA GLU A 6 2.90 -9.57 -13.70
C GLU A 6 2.20 -9.47 -12.34
N LEU A 7 2.26 -8.29 -11.69
CA LEU A 7 1.61 -8.01 -10.41
C LEU A 7 0.38 -7.11 -10.51
N PHE A 8 0.38 -6.17 -11.45
CA PHE A 8 -0.57 -5.05 -11.47
C PHE A 8 -1.17 -4.87 -12.86
N GLU A 9 -2.49 -4.69 -12.90
CA GLU A 9 -3.18 -4.11 -14.03
C GLU A 9 -3.46 -2.63 -13.73
N PHE A 10 -2.79 -1.69 -14.40
CA PHE A 10 -2.98 -0.27 -14.07
C PHE A 10 -4.43 0.17 -14.42
N PRO A 11 -5.23 0.67 -13.47
CA PRO A 11 -6.64 0.93 -13.70
C PRO A 11 -6.83 2.21 -14.52
N GLY A 12 -7.82 2.20 -15.42
CA GLY A 12 -8.21 3.37 -16.21
C GLY A 12 -8.88 4.50 -15.41
N SER A 13 -9.15 4.29 -14.12
CA SER A 13 -9.68 5.30 -13.20
C SER A 13 -8.64 6.36 -12.81
N LEU A 14 -7.35 6.02 -12.90
CA LEU A 14 -6.25 6.88 -12.49
C LEU A 14 -5.66 7.61 -13.70
N PRO A 15 -5.42 8.93 -13.63
CA PRO A 15 -4.90 9.71 -14.75
C PRO A 15 -3.38 9.51 -14.99
N PHE A 16 -2.75 8.55 -14.31
CA PHE A 16 -1.29 8.41 -14.27
C PHE A 16 -0.74 7.27 -15.14
N ALA A 17 -1.55 6.68 -16.02
CA ALA A 17 -1.16 5.52 -16.83
C ALA A 17 0.08 5.79 -17.71
N SER A 18 0.31 7.05 -18.12
CA SER A 18 1.50 7.44 -18.87
C SER A 18 2.79 7.37 -18.05
N VAL A 19 2.71 7.44 -16.71
CA VAL A 19 3.86 7.43 -15.79
C VAL A 19 4.24 6.00 -15.40
N PHE A 20 3.25 5.16 -15.07
CA PHE A 20 3.48 3.80 -14.59
C PHE A 20 3.62 2.80 -15.74
N LYS A 21 4.86 2.54 -16.17
CA LYS A 21 5.15 1.66 -17.29
C LYS A 21 5.12 0.17 -16.91
N PRO A 22 4.40 -0.70 -17.67
CA PRO A 22 4.15 -2.10 -17.30
C PRO A 22 5.38 -3.01 -17.37
N ASP A 23 6.40 -2.62 -18.13
CA ASP A 23 7.63 -3.36 -18.41
C ASP A 23 8.76 -3.11 -17.39
N LEU A 24 8.59 -2.12 -16.51
CA LEU A 24 9.51 -1.88 -15.39
C LEU A 24 9.38 -2.95 -14.30
N GLY A 25 10.39 -3.07 -13.44
CA GLY A 25 10.28 -3.80 -12.20
C GLY A 25 9.22 -3.18 -11.28
N PRO A 26 8.42 -3.98 -10.54
CA PRO A 26 7.35 -3.46 -9.69
C PRO A 26 7.85 -2.51 -8.59
N TRP A 27 9.08 -2.66 -8.09
CA TRP A 27 9.69 -1.72 -7.11
C TRP A 27 10.01 -0.36 -7.73
N GLU A 28 10.27 -0.30 -9.04
CA GLU A 28 10.60 0.95 -9.73
C GLU A 28 9.41 1.89 -9.83
N TRP A 29 8.18 1.41 -9.64
CA TRP A 29 7.00 2.25 -9.55
C TRP A 29 6.93 3.10 -8.28
N VAL A 30 7.59 2.70 -7.18
CA VAL A 30 7.55 3.46 -5.91
C VAL A 30 8.08 4.89 -6.06
N PRO A 31 9.27 5.15 -6.65
CA PRO A 31 9.73 6.51 -6.90
C PRO A 31 8.86 7.28 -7.92
N LEU A 32 8.09 6.58 -8.76
CA LEU A 32 7.20 7.20 -9.74
C LEU A 32 5.94 7.80 -9.12
N ILE A 33 5.56 7.41 -7.89
CA ILE A 33 4.38 7.97 -7.18
C ILE A 33 4.51 9.49 -7.05
N LYS A 34 5.70 9.96 -6.66
CA LYS A 34 5.99 11.40 -6.57
C LYS A 34 5.92 12.07 -7.95
N GLN A 35 6.43 11.42 -8.99
CA GLN A 35 6.44 11.96 -10.36
C GLN A 35 5.02 12.06 -10.92
N ALA A 36 4.18 11.07 -10.65
CA ALA A 36 2.78 11.04 -11.05
C ALA A 36 1.98 12.17 -10.40
N LEU A 37 2.17 12.42 -9.09
CA LEU A 37 1.52 13.56 -8.43
C LEU A 37 2.05 14.90 -8.95
N ALA A 38 3.34 15.00 -9.25
CA ALA A 38 3.94 16.20 -9.81
C ALA A 38 3.54 16.48 -11.28
N SER A 39 2.95 15.52 -11.99
CA SER A 39 2.44 15.72 -13.35
C SER A 39 1.04 16.33 -13.39
N LEU A 40 0.34 16.41 -12.25
CA LEU A 40 -0.93 17.12 -12.16
C LEU A 40 -0.71 18.62 -12.24
N ASP A 41 -1.63 19.32 -12.89
CA ASP A 41 -1.73 20.77 -12.82
C ASP A 41 -2.12 21.18 -11.38
N GLY A 42 -1.59 22.31 -10.91
CA GLY A 42 -1.92 22.84 -9.58
C GLY A 42 -3.43 23.02 -9.35
N SER A 43 -4.18 23.33 -10.41
CA SER A 43 -5.65 23.46 -10.40
C SER A 43 -6.39 22.15 -10.19
N GLU A 44 -5.75 21.00 -10.44
CA GLU A 44 -6.34 19.68 -10.17
C GLU A 44 -6.35 19.35 -8.68
N PHE A 45 -5.50 19.98 -7.85
CA PHE A 45 -5.50 19.79 -6.41
C PHE A 45 -6.62 20.59 -5.74
N GLN A 46 -7.82 20.00 -5.77
CA GLN A 46 -9.02 20.58 -5.21
C GLN A 46 -9.81 19.59 -4.36
N TYR A 47 -10.48 20.14 -3.35
CA TYR A 47 -11.47 19.46 -2.53
C TYR A 47 -12.55 20.47 -2.13
N SER A 48 -13.78 19.99 -1.92
CA SER A 48 -14.94 20.83 -1.57
C SER A 48 -15.67 20.34 -0.31
N GLN A 49 -15.16 19.27 0.30
CA GLN A 49 -15.72 18.65 1.49
C GLN A 49 -15.61 19.60 2.69
N GLU A 50 -16.66 19.62 3.50
CA GLU A 50 -16.59 20.21 4.84
C GLU A 50 -15.56 19.45 5.68
N ILE A 51 -14.69 20.17 6.37
CA ILE A 51 -13.66 19.58 7.23
C ILE A 51 -14.29 19.35 8.62
N PRO A 52 -14.52 18.09 9.03
CA PRO A 52 -15.10 17.80 10.33
C PRO A 52 -14.12 18.09 11.48
N PRO A 53 -14.62 18.20 12.73
CA PRO A 53 -13.77 18.44 13.90
C PRO A 53 -12.62 17.43 14.01
N GLY A 54 -11.43 17.96 14.28
CA GLY A 54 -10.21 17.18 14.43
C GLY A 54 -9.60 16.67 13.13
N CYS A 55 -10.24 16.84 11.96
CA CYS A 55 -9.57 16.55 10.69
C CYS A 55 -8.69 17.72 10.23
N SER A 56 -7.52 17.43 9.67
CA SER A 56 -6.57 18.41 9.14
C SER A 56 -6.18 18.08 7.71
N ILE A 57 -6.20 19.07 6.81
CA ILE A 57 -5.74 18.93 5.43
C ILE A 57 -4.71 20.02 5.14
N GLU A 58 -3.53 19.63 4.67
CA GLU A 58 -2.43 20.53 4.34
C GLU A 58 -1.80 20.19 3.00
N GLY A 59 -1.35 21.20 2.24
CA GLY A 59 -0.66 21.02 0.97
C GLY A 59 -1.58 20.68 -0.21
N GLN A 60 -0.99 20.11 -1.26
CA GLN A 60 -1.67 19.78 -2.51
C GLN A 60 -2.51 18.51 -2.36
N VAL A 61 -3.82 18.64 -2.25
CA VAL A 61 -4.73 17.50 -2.02
C VAL A 61 -5.87 17.55 -3.02
N TYR A 62 -6.04 16.45 -3.77
CA TYR A 62 -7.24 16.18 -4.55
C TYR A 62 -8.10 15.16 -3.83
N LEU A 63 -9.37 15.51 -3.59
CA LEU A 63 -10.41 14.59 -3.14
C LEU A 63 -11.55 14.58 -4.16
N HIS A 64 -11.85 13.41 -4.71
CA HIS A 64 -13.03 13.28 -5.56
C HIS A 64 -14.30 13.70 -4.78
N PRO A 65 -15.28 14.40 -5.39
CA PRO A 65 -16.47 14.90 -4.69
C PRO A 65 -17.29 13.87 -3.92
N SER A 66 -17.22 12.59 -4.30
CA SER A 66 -17.89 11.49 -3.60
C SER A 66 -17.27 11.13 -2.25
N VAL A 67 -16.02 11.53 -1.99
CA VAL A 67 -15.29 11.18 -0.78
C VAL A 67 -15.83 12.01 0.39
N LYS A 68 -16.06 11.36 1.52
CA LYS A 68 -16.45 12.01 2.77
C LYS A 68 -15.27 11.99 3.74
N LEU A 69 -15.05 13.10 4.43
CA LEU A 69 -14.04 13.20 5.47
C LEU A 69 -14.63 12.75 6.81
N PRO A 70 -14.00 11.80 7.52
CA PRO A 70 -14.37 11.47 8.89
C PRO A 70 -13.72 12.45 9.88
N PRO A 71 -14.22 12.55 11.13
CA PRO A 71 -13.49 13.23 12.20
C PRO A 71 -12.09 12.63 12.42
N PHE A 72 -11.16 13.46 12.90
CA PHE A 72 -9.81 13.03 13.29
C PHE A 72 -8.92 12.42 12.18
N CYS A 73 -9.21 12.69 10.90
CA CYS A 73 -8.26 12.37 9.82
C CYS A 73 -7.12 13.39 9.72
N SER A 74 -5.95 12.98 9.24
CA SER A 74 -4.88 13.91 8.88
C SER A 74 -4.37 13.60 7.47
N ILE A 75 -4.39 14.60 6.60
CA ILE A 75 -4.00 14.48 5.19
C ILE A 75 -2.96 15.57 4.88
N THR A 76 -1.75 15.16 4.52
CA THR A 76 -0.66 16.06 4.12
C THR A 76 -0.20 15.74 2.70
N GLY A 77 -0.42 16.68 1.79
CA GLY A 77 -0.11 16.58 0.37
C GLY A 77 1.39 16.36 0.04
N PRO A 78 1.70 15.95 -1.21
CA PRO A 78 0.75 15.75 -2.29
C PRO A 78 -0.06 14.45 -2.16
N VAL A 79 -1.36 14.51 -2.41
CA VAL A 79 -2.30 13.38 -2.29
C VAL A 79 -3.36 13.42 -3.39
N TYR A 80 -3.69 12.26 -3.95
CA TYR A 80 -4.81 12.04 -4.86
C TYR A 80 -5.70 10.92 -4.32
N ILE A 81 -6.98 11.21 -4.04
CA ILE A 81 -7.97 10.22 -3.61
C ILE A 81 -9.13 10.20 -4.59
N GLY A 82 -9.24 9.09 -5.33
CA GLY A 82 -10.20 8.88 -6.40
C GLY A 82 -11.64 8.65 -5.93
N GLU A 83 -12.51 8.46 -6.91
CA GLU A 83 -13.94 8.25 -6.72
C GLU A 83 -14.27 7.11 -5.75
N GLY A 84 -15.31 7.30 -4.93
CA GLY A 84 -15.87 6.26 -4.06
C GLY A 84 -14.97 5.78 -2.92
N CYS A 85 -13.80 6.41 -2.69
CA CYS A 85 -12.95 6.03 -1.57
C CYS A 85 -13.64 6.31 -0.22
N GLU A 86 -13.47 5.37 0.71
CA GLU A 86 -13.86 5.52 2.11
C GLU A 86 -12.62 5.87 2.93
N ILE A 87 -12.63 7.06 3.57
CA ILE A 87 -11.64 7.42 4.58
C ILE A 87 -12.31 7.20 5.94
N ARG A 88 -11.64 6.49 6.85
CA ARG A 88 -12.15 6.19 8.20
C ARG A 88 -11.45 7.05 9.27
N PRO A 89 -12.07 7.22 10.46
CA PRO A 89 -11.53 8.06 11.51
C PRO A 89 -10.09 7.68 11.89
N GLY A 90 -9.24 8.67 12.15
CA GLY A 90 -7.85 8.44 12.53
C GLY A 90 -6.91 8.04 11.39
N ALA A 91 -7.37 8.00 10.13
CA ALA A 91 -6.48 7.79 9.00
C ALA A 91 -5.43 8.91 8.92
N PHE A 92 -4.16 8.52 8.77
CA PHE A 92 -3.03 9.45 8.61
C PHE A 92 -2.40 9.25 7.23
N ILE A 93 -2.59 10.22 6.34
CA ILE A 93 -2.23 10.13 4.92
C ILE A 93 -1.16 11.18 4.63
N ARG A 94 0.02 10.78 4.16
CA ARG A 94 1.12 11.74 3.94
C ARG A 94 2.12 11.31 2.88
N GLY A 95 2.95 12.25 2.43
CA GLY A 95 4.20 11.93 1.74
C GLY A 95 4.01 11.17 0.44
N ASN A 96 3.15 11.68 -0.45
CA ASN A 96 2.80 11.13 -1.77
C ASN A 96 1.87 9.91 -1.70
N VAL A 97 0.55 10.13 -1.63
CA VAL A 97 -0.41 9.01 -1.66
C VAL A 97 -1.33 9.14 -2.87
N ILE A 98 -1.45 8.04 -3.62
CA ILE A 98 -2.43 7.91 -4.69
C ILE A 98 -3.35 6.75 -4.33
N ALA A 99 -4.66 7.01 -4.27
CA ALA A 99 -5.68 5.99 -4.17
C ALA A 99 -6.61 6.04 -5.38
N GLY A 100 -6.75 4.91 -6.06
CA GLY A 100 -7.71 4.68 -7.15
C GLY A 100 -9.16 4.72 -6.66
N LYS A 101 -10.08 4.20 -7.46
CA LYS A 101 -11.50 4.24 -7.09
C LYS A 101 -11.83 3.19 -6.02
N ASN A 102 -12.82 3.48 -5.18
CA ASN A 102 -13.41 2.56 -4.22
C ASN A 102 -12.41 1.94 -3.22
N CYS A 103 -11.34 2.66 -2.89
CA CYS A 103 -10.37 2.19 -1.89
C CYS A 103 -10.87 2.47 -0.46
N VAL A 104 -10.48 1.64 0.49
CA VAL A 104 -10.73 1.86 1.92
C VAL A 104 -9.42 2.27 2.60
N LEU A 105 -9.35 3.54 3.00
CA LEU A 105 -8.27 4.10 3.81
C LEU A 105 -8.74 4.08 5.27
N GLY A 106 -8.34 3.01 5.96
CA GLY A 106 -9.01 2.54 7.16
C GLY A 106 -8.71 3.29 8.46
N ASN A 107 -9.37 2.81 9.52
CA ASN A 107 -9.32 3.41 10.84
C ASN A 107 -7.93 3.23 11.44
N SER A 108 -7.35 4.34 11.89
CA SER A 108 -6.01 4.38 12.49
C SER A 108 -4.94 3.70 11.60
N CYS A 109 -5.12 3.77 10.29
CA CYS A 109 -4.11 3.37 9.32
C CYS A 109 -3.23 4.57 8.95
N GLU A 110 -1.92 4.34 8.78
CA GLU A 110 -1.00 5.31 8.19
C GLU A 110 -0.65 4.90 6.76
N PHE A 111 -0.82 5.85 5.83
CA PHE A 111 -0.47 5.72 4.42
C PHE A 111 0.63 6.71 4.10
N LYS A 112 1.75 6.21 3.57
CA LYS A 112 2.92 7.02 3.27
C LYS A 112 3.62 6.58 2.01
N ASN A 113 3.76 7.47 1.04
CA ASN A 113 4.47 7.19 -0.22
C ASN A 113 3.97 5.89 -0.87
N CYS A 114 2.66 5.79 -1.10
CA CYS A 114 2.05 4.55 -1.56
C CYS A 114 1.02 4.75 -2.66
N LEU A 115 0.91 3.74 -3.52
CA LEU A 115 -0.05 3.64 -4.60
C LEU A 115 -1.05 2.52 -4.28
N LEU A 116 -2.32 2.86 -4.16
CA LEU A 116 -3.43 1.93 -4.00
C LEU A 116 -4.21 1.94 -5.32
N LEU A 117 -4.20 0.83 -6.06
CA LEU A 117 -5.02 0.68 -7.26
C LEU A 117 -6.50 0.46 -6.89
N ASP A 118 -7.36 0.22 -7.86
CA ASP A 118 -8.81 0.23 -7.65
C ASP A 118 -9.27 -0.85 -6.64
N GLY A 119 -10.13 -0.45 -5.70
CA GLY A 119 -10.80 -1.36 -4.78
C GLY A 119 -9.90 -1.94 -3.68
N VAL A 120 -8.71 -1.38 -3.46
CA VAL A 120 -7.83 -1.79 -2.35
C VAL A 120 -8.50 -1.55 -1.01
N GLN A 121 -8.38 -2.50 -0.09
CA GLN A 121 -8.94 -2.40 1.25
C GLN A 121 -7.85 -2.52 2.32
N VAL A 122 -7.67 -1.47 3.10
CA VAL A 122 -6.77 -1.44 4.26
C VAL A 122 -7.56 -0.88 5.44
N PRO A 123 -8.43 -1.68 6.06
CA PRO A 123 -9.54 -1.18 6.88
C PRO A 123 -9.17 -0.80 8.31
N HIS A 124 -8.11 -1.38 8.91
CA HIS A 124 -7.83 -1.23 10.34
C HIS A 124 -6.34 -1.34 10.72
N PHE A 125 -5.83 -0.37 11.49
CA PHE A 125 -4.56 -0.45 12.24
C PHE A 125 -3.31 -0.85 11.43
N SER A 126 -3.24 -0.47 10.16
CA SER A 126 -2.14 -0.85 9.26
C SER A 126 -1.18 0.31 9.01
N TYR A 127 0.08 -0.02 8.72
CA TYR A 127 1.04 0.93 8.16
C TYR A 127 1.40 0.52 6.73
N VAL A 128 1.18 1.43 5.78
CA VAL A 128 1.46 1.23 4.34
C VAL A 128 2.46 2.29 3.88
N GLY A 129 3.76 1.95 4.01
CA GLY A 129 4.87 2.85 3.66
C GLY A 129 5.63 2.40 2.42
N ASP A 130 5.91 3.30 1.47
CA ASP A 130 6.77 3.04 0.29
C ASP A 130 6.33 1.76 -0.48
N SER A 131 5.01 1.61 -0.67
CA SER A 131 4.36 0.35 -1.06
C SER A 131 3.38 0.54 -2.22
N ILE A 132 3.10 -0.56 -2.93
CA ILE A 132 2.09 -0.61 -4.01
C ILE A 132 1.12 -1.74 -3.71
N LEU A 133 -0.17 -1.42 -3.70
CA LEU A 133 -1.26 -2.38 -3.51
C LEU A 133 -2.08 -2.44 -4.80
N GLY A 134 -2.12 -3.63 -5.40
CA GLY A 134 -2.80 -3.93 -6.65
C GLY A 134 -4.31 -3.93 -6.51
N ASN A 135 -5.02 -4.03 -7.64
CA ASN A 135 -6.48 -3.91 -7.64
C ASN A 135 -7.10 -4.97 -6.73
N LYS A 136 -8.04 -4.55 -5.88
CA LYS A 136 -8.76 -5.42 -4.93
C LYS A 136 -7.83 -6.17 -3.98
N ALA A 137 -6.61 -5.70 -3.76
CA ALA A 137 -5.77 -6.23 -2.69
C ALA A 137 -6.38 -5.88 -1.32
N HIS A 138 -6.23 -6.78 -0.36
CA HIS A 138 -6.79 -6.62 0.99
C HIS A 138 -5.72 -6.86 2.05
N LEU A 139 -5.55 -5.89 2.96
CA LEU A 139 -4.71 -6.04 4.15
C LEU A 139 -5.60 -6.21 5.37
N GLY A 140 -5.44 -7.30 6.10
CA GLY A 140 -6.11 -7.55 7.36
C GLY A 140 -5.69 -6.56 8.45
N ALA A 141 -6.44 -6.54 9.55
CA ALA A 141 -6.16 -5.63 10.65
C ALA A 141 -4.73 -5.82 11.19
N GLY A 142 -4.01 -4.73 11.41
CA GLY A 142 -2.66 -4.79 11.98
C GLY A 142 -1.55 -5.20 11.03
N VAL A 143 -1.81 -5.29 9.71
CA VAL A 143 -0.76 -5.58 8.73
C VAL A 143 0.23 -4.42 8.63
N ILE A 144 1.52 -4.73 8.69
CA ILE A 144 2.62 -3.75 8.59
C ILE A 144 3.44 -3.99 7.32
N CYS A 145 3.45 -3.01 6.42
CA CYS A 145 4.38 -2.94 5.29
C CYS A 145 5.66 -2.24 5.76
N SER A 146 6.59 -3.00 6.33
CA SER A 146 7.87 -2.47 6.79
C SER A 146 8.70 -2.02 5.59
N ASN A 147 9.25 -0.81 5.64
CA ASN A 147 9.88 -0.17 4.48
C ASN A 147 11.37 0.13 4.64
N LEU A 148 11.96 -0.05 5.83
CA LEU A 148 13.36 0.27 6.10
C LEU A 148 14.05 -0.94 6.70
N ARG A 149 15.25 -1.24 6.21
CA ARG A 149 16.12 -2.26 6.82
C ARG A 149 16.71 -1.73 8.13
N LEU A 150 17.00 -2.64 9.06
CA LEU A 150 17.63 -2.29 10.34
C LEU A 150 19.02 -1.66 10.15
N ASP A 151 19.78 -2.11 9.16
CA ASP A 151 21.09 -1.54 8.78
C ASP A 151 20.98 -0.28 7.91
N GLN A 152 19.75 0.13 7.56
CA GLN A 152 19.42 1.29 6.73
C GLN A 152 20.08 1.29 5.33
N ALA A 153 20.57 0.15 4.87
CA ALA A 153 21.14 -0.03 3.54
C ALA A 153 20.04 -0.10 2.46
N ASP A 154 20.47 -0.26 1.21
CA ASP A 154 19.59 -0.55 0.07
C ASP A 154 18.68 -1.77 0.34
N VAL A 155 17.40 -1.66 0.01
CA VAL A 155 16.44 -2.76 0.13
C VAL A 155 16.59 -3.70 -1.07
N PRO A 156 17.03 -4.96 -0.91
CA PRO A 156 17.10 -5.89 -2.02
C PRO A 156 15.71 -6.43 -2.34
N VAL A 157 15.52 -6.79 -3.60
CA VAL A 157 14.37 -7.57 -4.06
C VAL A 157 14.84 -8.98 -4.40
N GLN A 158 14.13 -9.98 -3.90
CA GLN A 158 14.36 -11.37 -4.29
C GLN A 158 13.27 -11.82 -5.24
N LEU A 159 13.65 -12.20 -6.46
CA LEU A 159 12.73 -12.62 -7.51
C LEU A 159 12.22 -14.04 -7.28
N ALA A 160 11.18 -14.43 -8.03
CA ALA A 160 10.55 -15.75 -7.92
C ALA A 160 11.46 -16.94 -8.27
N ASP A 161 12.58 -16.70 -8.96
CA ASP A 161 13.63 -17.67 -9.26
C ASP A 161 14.69 -17.78 -8.14
N GLY A 162 14.54 -17.00 -7.06
CA GLY A 162 15.45 -16.94 -5.92
C GLY A 162 16.62 -15.99 -6.10
N SER A 163 16.82 -15.42 -7.29
CA SER A 163 17.86 -14.41 -7.51
C SER A 163 17.56 -13.13 -6.72
N ARG A 164 18.62 -12.42 -6.31
CA ARG A 164 18.52 -11.18 -5.55
C ARG A 164 19.14 -10.04 -6.34
N ILE A 165 18.44 -8.93 -6.38
CA ILE A 165 18.87 -7.69 -7.04
C ILE A 165 18.72 -6.51 -6.09
N SER A 166 19.53 -5.48 -6.30
CA SER A 166 19.38 -4.20 -5.62
C SER A 166 18.16 -3.47 -6.19
N SER A 167 17.36 -2.84 -5.32
CA SER A 167 16.27 -1.96 -5.79
C SER A 167 16.75 -0.54 -6.09
N GLY A 168 17.89 -0.14 -5.55
CA GLY A 168 18.37 1.25 -5.55
C GLY A 168 17.62 2.14 -4.55
N LEU A 169 16.73 1.56 -3.73
CA LEU A 169 15.89 2.28 -2.78
C LEU A 169 16.33 1.96 -1.34
N ARG A 170 16.67 3.01 -0.59
CA ARG A 170 16.85 2.94 0.88
C ARG A 170 15.54 2.58 1.59
N LYS A 171 14.39 2.96 1.02
CA LYS A 171 13.06 2.63 1.54
C LYS A 171 12.21 1.97 0.47
N LEU A 172 11.73 0.78 0.76
CA LEU A 172 10.83 0.00 -0.09
C LEU A 172 10.03 -0.92 0.82
N GLY A 173 8.71 -0.74 0.83
CA GLY A 173 7.77 -1.56 1.59
C GLY A 173 7.40 -2.83 0.85
N ALA A 174 6.10 -3.04 0.69
CA ALA A 174 5.54 -4.23 0.04
C ALA A 174 4.93 -3.91 -1.32
N LEU A 175 5.03 -4.88 -2.23
CA LEU A 175 4.45 -4.87 -3.57
C LEU A 175 3.41 -5.98 -3.62
N VAL A 176 2.14 -5.65 -3.40
CA VAL A 176 1.05 -6.59 -3.19
C VAL A 176 0.18 -6.65 -4.45
N GLY A 177 0.26 -7.71 -5.22
CA GLY A 177 -0.39 -7.83 -6.53
C GLY A 177 -1.91 -7.84 -6.49
N ASP A 178 -2.51 -7.76 -7.67
CA ASP A 178 -3.97 -7.75 -7.85
C ASP A 178 -4.62 -8.96 -7.14
N HIS A 179 -5.69 -8.70 -6.38
CA HIS A 179 -6.46 -9.68 -5.62
C HIS A 179 -5.67 -10.45 -4.57
N ALA A 180 -4.48 -9.98 -4.17
CA ALA A 180 -3.75 -10.61 -3.08
C ALA A 180 -4.31 -10.19 -1.71
N GLU A 181 -4.25 -11.11 -0.76
CA GLU A 181 -4.77 -10.92 0.58
C GLU A 181 -3.69 -11.18 1.63
N VAL A 182 -3.62 -10.34 2.64
CA VAL A 182 -2.65 -10.46 3.73
C VAL A 182 -3.41 -10.51 5.04
N GLY A 183 -3.28 -11.61 5.77
CA GLY A 183 -4.01 -11.87 7.00
C GLY A 183 -3.59 -10.95 8.15
N CYS A 184 -4.46 -10.85 9.17
CA CYS A 184 -4.27 -9.95 10.30
C CYS A 184 -2.91 -10.14 11.00
N ASN A 185 -2.34 -9.04 11.49
CA ASN A 185 -1.06 -8.97 12.20
C ASN A 185 0.14 -9.59 11.43
N ALA A 186 0.04 -9.76 10.11
CA ALA A 186 1.19 -10.14 9.31
C ALA A 186 2.14 -8.95 9.13
N VAL A 187 3.43 -9.24 9.03
CA VAL A 187 4.47 -8.25 8.71
C VAL A 187 5.04 -8.60 7.34
N LEU A 188 4.92 -7.67 6.39
CA LEU A 188 5.62 -7.74 5.13
C LEU A 188 6.95 -7.00 5.29
N ASN A 189 8.05 -7.74 5.21
CA ASN A 189 9.41 -7.18 5.33
C ASN A 189 9.74 -6.28 4.12
N PRO A 190 10.74 -5.38 4.25
CA PRO A 190 11.13 -4.52 3.14
C PRO A 190 11.45 -5.32 1.86
N GLY A 191 10.86 -4.89 0.74
CA GLY A 191 11.03 -5.53 -0.57
C GLY A 191 10.20 -6.80 -0.78
N SER A 192 9.21 -7.08 0.08
CA SER A 192 8.33 -8.25 -0.11
C SER A 192 7.43 -8.08 -1.32
N ILE A 193 7.31 -9.12 -2.13
CA ILE A 193 6.45 -9.16 -3.33
C ILE A 193 5.40 -10.25 -3.13
N ILE A 194 4.12 -9.88 -3.16
CA ILE A 194 3.00 -10.81 -3.08
C ILE A 194 2.37 -10.92 -4.46
N GLY A 195 2.44 -12.10 -5.09
CA GLY A 195 1.88 -12.31 -6.43
C GLY A 195 0.36 -12.20 -6.48
N LYS A 196 -0.20 -12.07 -7.69
CA LYS A 196 -1.65 -11.98 -7.90
C LYS A 196 -2.39 -13.16 -7.26
N ARG A 197 -3.54 -12.88 -6.63
CA ARG A 197 -4.42 -13.88 -5.99
C ARG A 197 -3.71 -14.77 -4.96
N SER A 198 -2.64 -14.26 -4.35
CA SER A 198 -1.91 -14.99 -3.31
C SER A 198 -2.34 -14.55 -1.92
N VAL A 199 -2.14 -15.43 -0.95
CA VAL A 199 -2.55 -15.20 0.44
C VAL A 199 -1.35 -15.34 1.36
N VAL A 200 -1.13 -14.34 2.21
CA VAL A 200 -0.24 -14.47 3.38
C VAL A 200 -1.11 -14.70 4.59
N MET A 201 -0.94 -15.82 5.30
CA MET A 201 -1.78 -16.14 6.45
C MET A 201 -1.54 -15.20 7.64
N PRO A 202 -2.52 -15.03 8.55
CA PRO A 202 -2.36 -14.20 9.74
C PRO A 202 -1.12 -14.53 10.57
N ASN A 203 -0.58 -13.51 11.25
CA ASN A 203 0.61 -13.61 12.10
C ASN A 203 1.88 -14.11 11.37
N THR A 204 1.93 -14.01 10.03
CA THR A 204 3.11 -14.40 9.25
C THR A 204 4.06 -13.20 9.12
N SER A 205 5.33 -13.39 9.46
CA SER A 205 6.41 -12.48 9.02
C SER A 205 6.93 -12.98 7.68
N PHE A 206 6.58 -12.26 6.61
CA PHE A 206 6.88 -12.65 5.24
C PHE A 206 8.00 -11.79 4.65
N ARG A 207 8.88 -12.41 3.88
CA ARG A 207 9.96 -11.81 3.10
C ARG A 207 10.01 -12.53 1.76
N GLU A 208 10.63 -11.91 0.76
CA GLU A 208 10.87 -12.47 -0.59
C GLU A 208 9.66 -12.33 -1.52
N THR A 209 9.60 -13.16 -2.58
CA THR A 209 8.51 -13.16 -3.55
C THR A 209 7.60 -14.38 -3.36
N LEU A 210 6.32 -14.13 -3.07
CA LEU A 210 5.27 -15.14 -3.11
C LEU A 210 4.73 -15.24 -4.55
N LYS A 211 4.81 -16.42 -5.16
CA LYS A 211 4.30 -16.64 -6.52
C LYS A 211 2.79 -16.43 -6.59
N ALA A 212 2.26 -16.07 -7.76
CA ALA A 212 0.82 -15.92 -7.96
C ALA A 212 0.04 -17.21 -7.64
N ASN A 213 -1.18 -17.09 -7.13
CA ASN A 213 -2.06 -18.19 -6.73
C ASN A 213 -1.45 -19.13 -5.67
N THR A 214 -0.67 -18.60 -4.73
CA THR A 214 -0.08 -19.40 -3.66
C THR A 214 -0.40 -18.86 -2.28
N ILE A 215 -0.31 -19.72 -1.27
CA ILE A 215 -0.57 -19.38 0.13
C ILE A 215 0.74 -19.52 0.91
N ALA A 216 1.20 -18.44 1.53
CA ALA A 216 2.28 -18.45 2.50
C ALA A 216 1.71 -18.62 3.91
N TYR A 217 2.20 -19.62 4.64
CA TYR A 217 1.78 -19.89 6.01
C TYR A 217 2.91 -20.51 6.82
N THR A 218 2.88 -20.26 8.14
CA THR A 218 3.75 -20.93 9.09
C THR A 218 2.91 -21.90 9.92
N LYS A 219 3.39 -23.14 10.08
CA LYS A 219 2.74 -24.14 10.93
C LYS A 219 3.54 -24.31 12.22
N SER A 220 3.07 -23.68 13.30
CA SER A 220 3.62 -23.88 14.64
C SER A 220 2.55 -24.54 15.53
N PRO A 221 2.87 -25.62 16.26
CA PRO A 221 1.92 -26.22 17.18
C PRO A 221 1.63 -25.27 18.35
N ILE A 222 0.38 -25.20 18.78
CA ILE A 222 0.02 -24.53 20.03
C ILE A 222 0.50 -25.41 21.18
N GLN A 223 1.36 -24.86 22.04
CA GLN A 223 1.79 -25.51 23.27
C GLN A 223 0.95 -24.99 24.43
N THR A 224 0.52 -25.88 25.31
CA THR A 224 -0.27 -25.56 26.51
C THR A 224 0.48 -26.03 27.75
N LEU A 225 0.49 -25.21 28.80
CA LEU A 225 0.99 -25.56 30.12
C LEU A 225 -0.12 -25.27 31.15
N PRO A 226 -0.23 -26.06 32.23
CA PRO A 226 -1.12 -25.71 33.33
C PRO A 226 -0.77 -24.32 33.87
N ARG A 227 -1.80 -23.51 34.13
CA ARG A 227 -1.66 -22.23 34.83
C ARG A 227 -1.41 -22.55 36.31
N THR A 228 -0.35 -22.00 36.90
CA THR A 228 0.09 -22.33 38.27
C THR A 228 -0.27 -21.26 39.31
N ASP A 229 -1.31 -20.47 39.05
CA ASP A 229 -1.90 -19.53 40.01
C ASP A 229 -3.20 -20.06 40.62
#